data_AF-R0AFH9-F1
#
_entry.id   AF-R0AFH9-F1
#
_cell.length_a   1.000
_cell.length_b   1.000
_cell.length_c   1.000
_cell.angle_alpha   90.00
_cell.angle_beta   90.00
_cell.angle_gamma   90.00
#
_symmetry.space_group_name_H-M   'P 1'
#
loop_
_entity.id
_entity.type
_entity.pdbx_description
1 polymer ?
#
loop_
_entity_poly.entity_id
_entity_poly.type
_entity_poly.pdbx_seq_one_letter_code
_entity_poly.pdbx_strand_id
1 'polypeptide(L)'
;MREEDKVRIIAERYGYEPQSRQCIEEMAELTQAINKLWRKQNFGGNSREIAEAHENVLEEIADVLIMIWQMKELLGIGEGELSKIINQKLDRQLERICSKN
;
A
#
# COMPACT_ATOMS: atom_id res chain seq x y z
N MET A 1 -3.84 -17.04 15.87
CA MET A 1 -2.98 -17.05 14.67
C MET A 1 -2.48 -15.64 14.44
N ARG A 2 -1.17 -15.44 14.28
CA ARG A 2 -0.59 -14.11 14.07
C ARG A 2 -0.86 -13.65 12.64
N GLU A 3 -0.74 -12.35 12.36
CA GLU A 3 -0.96 -11.80 11.02
C GLU A 3 0.01 -12.39 9.99
N GLU A 4 1.29 -12.50 10.35
CA GLU A 4 2.33 -13.16 9.55
C GLU A 4 1.94 -14.60 9.15
N ASP A 5 1.36 -15.35 10.10
CA ASP A 5 0.95 -16.73 9.85
C ASP A 5 -0.19 -16.77 8.82
N LYS A 6 -1.13 -15.81 8.86
CA LYS A 6 -2.23 -15.71 7.89
C LYS A 6 -1.69 -15.37 6.49
N VAL A 7 -0.84 -14.34 6.40
CA VAL A 7 -0.22 -13.89 5.15
C VAL A 7 0.47 -15.07 4.47
N ARG A 8 1.32 -15.80 5.19
CA ARG A 8 2.05 -16.94 4.65
C ARG A 8 1.13 -18.04 4.14
N ILE A 9 0.14 -18.45 4.94
CA ILE A 9 -0.81 -19.51 4.53
C ILE A 9 -1.55 -19.13 3.24
N ILE A 10 -2.01 -17.87 3.13
CA ILE A 10 -2.73 -17.39 1.96
C ILE A 10 -1.79 -17.31 0.74
N ALA A 11 -0.61 -16.74 0.92
CA ALA A 11 0.37 -16.55 -0.13
C ALA A 11 0.84 -17.90 -0.71
N GLU A 12 1.22 -18.85 0.15
CA GLU A 12 1.65 -20.21 -0.26
C GLU A 12 0.52 -20.97 -0.97
N ARG A 13 -0.74 -20.76 -0.55
CA ARG A 13 -1.90 -21.44 -1.15
C ARG A 13 -2.16 -20.98 -2.59
N TYR A 14 -2.08 -19.69 -2.86
CA TYR A 14 -2.39 -19.14 -4.19
C TYR A 14 -1.16 -19.07 -5.10
N GLY A 15 0.02 -18.84 -4.54
CA GLY A 15 1.27 -18.73 -5.30
C GLY A 15 1.44 -17.38 -6.00
N TYR A 16 2.59 -17.23 -6.66
CA TYR A 16 3.06 -15.94 -7.16
C TYR A 16 2.19 -15.33 -8.27
N GLU A 17 1.82 -16.12 -9.29
CA GLU A 17 1.11 -15.57 -10.46
C GLU A 17 -0.22 -14.89 -10.07
N PRO A 18 -1.18 -15.57 -9.41
CA PRO A 18 -2.44 -14.92 -9.06
C PRO A 18 -2.23 -13.77 -8.06
N GLN A 19 -1.36 -13.93 -7.05
CA GLN A 19 -1.16 -12.85 -6.07
C GLN A 19 -0.47 -11.62 -6.65
N SER A 20 0.41 -11.79 -7.65
CA SER A 20 1.01 -10.66 -8.35
C SER A 20 -0.02 -9.86 -9.15
N ARG A 21 -1.01 -10.53 -9.75
CA ARG A 21 -2.12 -9.88 -10.46
C ARG A 21 -3.08 -9.19 -9.50
N GLN A 22 -3.45 -9.86 -8.41
CA GLN A 22 -4.28 -9.25 -7.36
C GLN A 22 -3.59 -8.00 -6.80
N CYS A 23 -2.28 -8.06 -6.54
CA CYS A 23 -1.52 -6.90 -6.07
C CYS A 23 -1.60 -5.71 -7.04
N ILE A 24 -1.57 -5.96 -8.35
CA ILE A 24 -1.75 -4.90 -9.37
C ILE A 24 -3.16 -4.31 -9.33
N GLU A 25 -4.18 -5.15 -9.10
CA GLU A 25 -5.59 -4.73 -8.97
C GLU A 25 -5.79 -3.83 -7.76
N GLU A 26 -5.36 -4.25 -6.56
CA GLU A 26 -5.46 -3.44 -5.33
C GLU A 26 -4.72 -2.10 -5.47
N MET A 27 -3.54 -2.09 -6.12
CA MET A 27 -2.81 -0.84 -6.37
C MET A 27 -3.57 0.10 -7.32
N ALA A 28 -4.32 -0.45 -8.28
CA ALA A 28 -5.15 0.34 -9.17
C ALA A 28 -6.40 0.88 -8.46
N GLU A 29 -7.00 0.11 -7.57
CA GLU A 29 -8.14 0.53 -6.74
C GLU A 29 -7.74 1.63 -5.75
N LEU A 30 -6.60 1.47 -5.05
CA LEU A 30 -6.02 2.52 -4.23
C LEU A 30 -5.77 3.81 -5.02
N THR A 31 -5.24 3.71 -6.24
CA THR A 31 -5.02 4.87 -7.12
C THR A 31 -6.33 5.59 -7.41
N GLN A 32 -7.41 4.84 -7.70
CA GLN A 32 -8.73 5.40 -7.95
C GLN A 32 -9.33 6.04 -6.70
N ALA A 33 -9.21 5.40 -5.53
CA ALA A 33 -9.72 5.90 -4.26
C ALA A 33 -9.04 7.22 -3.86
N ILE A 34 -7.72 7.32 -3.97
CA ILE A 34 -6.96 8.55 -3.71
C ILE A 34 -7.46 9.68 -4.62
N ASN A 35 -7.62 9.41 -5.91
CA ASN A 35 -8.11 10.42 -6.86
C ASN A 35 -9.58 10.82 -6.58
N LYS A 36 -10.42 9.89 -6.15
CA LYS A 36 -11.81 10.17 -5.75
C LYS A 36 -11.86 11.07 -4.52
N LEU A 37 -11.05 10.79 -3.49
CA LEU A 37 -10.93 11.64 -2.31
C LEU A 37 -10.48 13.04 -2.68
N TRP A 38 -9.40 13.16 -3.46
CA TRP A 38 -8.89 14.46 -3.92
C TRP A 38 -9.98 15.25 -4.67
N ARG A 39 -10.72 14.61 -5.58
CA ARG A 39 -11.82 15.28 -6.30
C ARG A 39 -12.92 15.76 -5.35
N LYS A 40 -13.33 14.96 -4.37
CA LYS A 40 -14.37 15.34 -3.40
C LYS A 40 -13.92 16.52 -2.53
N GLN A 41 -12.67 16.54 -2.11
CA GLN A 41 -12.12 17.64 -1.31
C GLN A 41 -11.99 18.97 -2.09
N ASN A 42 -11.76 18.92 -3.41
CA ASN A 42 -11.42 20.11 -4.20
C ASN A 42 -12.54 20.59 -5.15
N PHE A 43 -13.52 19.75 -5.47
CA PHE A 43 -14.57 20.06 -6.46
C PHE A 43 -15.99 19.80 -5.94
N GLY A 44 -16.27 20.23 -4.72
CA GLY A 44 -17.65 20.35 -4.21
C GLY A 44 -18.25 19.09 -3.58
N GLY A 45 -17.42 18.16 -3.09
CA GLY A 45 -17.90 17.07 -2.24
C GLY A 45 -18.40 17.59 -0.90
N ASN A 46 -19.52 17.07 -0.41
CA ASN A 46 -20.00 17.40 0.92
C ASN A 46 -19.25 16.59 2.00
N SER A 47 -19.39 16.97 3.27
CA SER A 47 -18.65 16.35 4.39
C SER A 47 -18.85 14.84 4.48
N ARG A 48 -20.05 14.33 4.17
CA ARG A 48 -20.33 12.89 4.18
C ARG A 48 -19.60 12.19 3.04
N GLU A 49 -19.66 12.71 1.82
CA GLU A 49 -18.96 12.12 0.67
C GLU A 49 -17.44 12.14 0.83
N ILE A 50 -16.88 13.16 1.50
CA ILE A 50 -15.46 13.22 1.80
C ILE A 50 -15.09 12.15 2.85
N ALA A 51 -15.91 11.97 3.88
CA ALA A 51 -15.70 10.93 4.89
C ALA A 51 -15.75 9.53 4.27
N GLU A 52 -16.78 9.24 3.46
CA GLU A 52 -16.90 7.97 2.73
C GLU A 52 -15.70 7.75 1.79
N ALA A 53 -15.26 8.78 1.05
CA ALA A 53 -14.08 8.65 0.19
C ALA A 53 -12.77 8.43 0.97
N HIS A 54 -12.67 8.96 2.20
CA HIS A 54 -11.54 8.74 3.08
C HIS A 54 -11.53 7.31 3.65
N GLU A 55 -12.70 6.79 4.06
CA GLU A 55 -12.85 5.40 4.49
C GLU A 55 -12.44 4.43 3.38
N ASN A 56 -12.89 4.67 2.15
CA ASN A 56 -12.43 3.87 1.01
C ASN A 56 -10.90 3.89 0.86
N VAL A 57 -10.25 5.05 0.96
CA VAL A 57 -8.77 5.11 0.89
C VAL A 57 -8.12 4.28 2.00
N LEU A 58 -8.69 4.27 3.21
CA LEU A 58 -8.18 3.45 4.31
C LEU A 58 -8.27 1.96 4.01
N GLU A 59 -9.40 1.49 3.46
CA GLU A 59 -9.60 0.09 3.06
C GLU A 59 -8.60 -0.32 1.99
N GLU A 60 -8.50 0.44 0.90
CA GLU A 60 -7.59 0.13 -0.22
C GLU A 60 -6.10 0.17 0.21
N ILE A 61 -5.73 1.02 1.18
CA ILE A 61 -4.39 0.97 1.78
C ILE A 61 -4.17 -0.36 2.50
N ALA A 62 -5.15 -0.84 3.25
CA ALA A 62 -5.06 -2.11 3.96
C ALA A 62 -4.94 -3.29 2.97
N ASP A 63 -5.72 -3.28 1.90
CA ASP A 63 -5.68 -4.33 0.87
C ASP A 63 -4.32 -4.35 0.14
N VAL A 64 -3.81 -3.18 -0.27
CA VAL A 64 -2.46 -3.07 -0.85
C VAL A 64 -1.37 -3.52 0.15
N LEU A 65 -1.47 -3.18 1.43
CA LEU A 65 -0.50 -3.63 2.44
C LEU A 65 -0.49 -5.15 2.59
N ILE A 66 -1.68 -5.76 2.63
CA ILE A 66 -1.82 -7.22 2.66
C ILE A 66 -1.14 -7.84 1.44
N MET A 67 -1.38 -7.28 0.24
CA MET A 67 -0.76 -7.79 -0.98
C MET A 67 0.76 -7.61 -0.97
N ILE A 68 1.29 -6.47 -0.49
CA ILE A 68 2.73 -6.27 -0.31
C ILE A 68 3.33 -7.32 0.63
N TRP A 69 2.67 -7.66 1.74
CA TRP A 69 3.16 -8.70 2.64
C TRP A 69 3.21 -10.07 1.98
N GLN A 70 2.18 -10.42 1.20
CA GLN A 70 2.17 -11.67 0.45
C GLN A 70 3.24 -11.70 -0.65
N MET A 71 3.49 -10.58 -1.33
CA MET A 71 4.58 -10.47 -2.32
C MET A 71 5.95 -10.66 -1.67
N LYS A 72 6.15 -10.10 -0.46
CA LYS A 72 7.40 -10.30 0.29
C LYS A 72 7.62 -11.77 0.63
N GLU A 73 6.58 -12.45 1.11
CA GLU A 73 6.65 -13.88 1.41
C GLU A 73 7.00 -14.69 0.16
N LEU A 74 6.27 -14.49 -0.94
CA LEU A 74 6.43 -15.24 -2.19
C LEU A 74 7.78 -15.02 -2.88
N LEU A 75 8.38 -13.84 -2.69
CA LEU A 75 9.67 -13.48 -3.27
C LEU A 75 10.85 -13.68 -2.29
N GLY A 76 10.59 -14.14 -1.06
CA GLY A 76 11.62 -14.31 -0.03
C GLY A 76 12.28 -13.00 0.41
N ILE A 77 11.56 -11.87 0.35
CA ILE A 77 12.06 -10.55 0.72
C ILE A 77 11.95 -10.37 2.23
N GLY A 78 13.09 -10.47 2.92
CA GLY A 78 13.17 -10.29 4.37
C GLY A 78 13.10 -8.83 4.83
N GLU A 79 12.59 -8.61 6.05
CA GLU A 79 12.46 -7.29 6.66
C GLU A 79 13.77 -6.51 6.75
N GLY A 80 14.89 -7.19 7.03
CA GLY A 80 16.19 -6.55 7.19
C GLY A 80 16.74 -5.94 5.90
N GLU A 81 16.55 -6.60 4.75
CA GLU A 81 16.96 -6.07 3.46
C GLU A 81 16.05 -4.90 3.04
N LEU A 82 14.74 -5.09 3.14
CA LEU A 82 13.75 -4.08 2.78
C LEU A 82 13.90 -2.81 3.62
N SER A 83 14.07 -2.94 4.94
CA SER A 83 14.23 -1.81 5.86
C SER A 83 15.48 -0.98 5.54
N LYS A 84 16.61 -1.61 5.18
CA LYS A 84 17.81 -0.87 4.73
C LYS A 84 17.53 -0.02 3.50
N ILE A 85 16.85 -0.59 2.50
CA ILE A 85 16.49 0.12 1.26
C ILE A 85 15.51 1.26 1.55
N ILE A 86 14.52 1.05 2.42
CA ILE A 86 13.56 2.07 2.83
C ILE A 86 14.29 3.25 3.49
N ASN A 87 15.11 2.99 4.50
CA ASN A 87 15.84 4.05 5.22
C ASN A 87 16.71 4.87 4.26
N GLN A 88 17.50 4.21 3.40
CA GLN A 88 18.29 4.91 2.38
C GLN A 88 17.43 5.77 1.44
N LYS A 89 16.22 5.33 1.09
CA LYS A 89 15.30 6.12 0.25
C LYS A 89 14.74 7.32 1.01
N LEU A 90 14.41 7.16 2.30
CA LEU A 90 13.92 8.24 3.16
C LEU A 90 15.00 9.28 3.41
N ASP A 91 16.23 8.87 3.75
CA ASP A 91 17.38 9.75 3.95
C ASP A 91 17.60 10.65 2.72
N ARG A 92 17.59 10.06 1.51
CA ARG A 92 17.69 10.82 0.26
C ARG A 92 16.54 11.82 0.03
N GLN A 93 15.34 11.53 0.52
CA GLN A 93 14.22 12.48 0.43
C GLN A 93 14.39 13.62 1.42
N LEU A 94 14.81 13.32 2.66
CA LEU A 94 15.11 14.32 3.68
C LEU A 94 16.26 15.23 3.26
N GLU A 95 17.33 14.68 2.68
CA GLU A 95 18.42 15.46 2.10
C GLU A 95 17.90 16.48 1.08
N ARG A 96 17.02 16.09 0.14
CA ARG A 96 16.46 17.02 -0.86
C ARG A 96 15.60 18.13 -0.29
N ILE A 97 14.95 17.89 0.86
CA ILE A 97 14.12 18.87 1.55
C ILE A 97 15.02 19.82 2.36
N CYS A 98 15.98 19.26 3.10
CA CYS A 98 16.85 20.00 4.01
C CYS A 98 18.01 20.72 3.31
N SER A 99 18.52 20.21 2.18
CA SER A 99 19.62 20.81 1.42
C SER A 99 19.19 21.98 0.52
N LYS A 100 17.88 22.31 0.50
CA LYS A 100 17.32 23.44 -0.25
C LYS A 100 17.03 24.67 0.63
N ASN A 101 17.45 24.63 1.90
CA ASN A 101 17.59 25.78 2.78
C ASN A 101 19.05 26.24 2.83
#